data_AF-A0A7J7BVY3-F1
#
_entry.id   AF-A0A7J7BVY3-F1
#
_cell.length_a   1.000
_cell.length_b   1.000
_cell.length_c   1.000
_cell.angle_alpha   90.00
_cell.angle_beta   90.00
_cell.angle_gamma   90.00
#
_symmetry.space_group_name_H-M   'P 1'
#
loop_
_entity.id
_entity.type
_entity.pdbx_description
1 polymer ?
#
loop_
_entity_poly.entity_id
_entity_poly.type
_entity_poly.pdbx_seq_one_letter_code
_entity_poly.pdbx_strand_id
1 'polypeptide(L)'
;MGGSRLITLLLLVSFLVLLLKGAQSIPITLVQSAVAKGAVCLDGSPPAYHFDKGFGAGINNWLVHIEGGAWCKDAATCLSRKNTERGSSKKMKTDMGFSGILSGKQKSNPGMT
;
A
#
# COMPACT_ATOMS: atom_id res chain seq x y z
N MET A 1 -33.06 -35.87 -3.53
CA MET A 1 -32.16 -35.33 -4.57
C MET A 1 -31.84 -33.84 -4.45
N GLY A 2 -32.63 -33.01 -3.74
CA GLY A 2 -32.34 -31.58 -3.56
C GLY A 2 -31.22 -31.24 -2.56
N GLY A 3 -31.07 -31.99 -1.46
CA GLY A 3 -30.08 -31.70 -0.41
C GLY A 3 -28.62 -31.82 -0.87
N SER A 4 -28.30 -32.80 -1.71
CA SER A 4 -26.93 -33.00 -2.22
C SER A 4 -26.48 -31.86 -3.14
N ARG A 5 -27.38 -31.31 -3.97
CA ARG A 5 -27.07 -30.16 -4.84
C ARG A 5 -26.84 -28.88 -4.04
N LEU A 6 -27.58 -28.68 -2.96
CA LEU A 6 -27.40 -27.53 -2.06
C LEU A 6 -26.06 -27.60 -1.32
N ILE A 7 -25.68 -28.78 -0.83
CA ILE A 7 -24.37 -29.00 -0.17
C ILE A 7 -23.22 -28.73 -1.14
N THR A 8 -23.28 -29.26 -2.36
CA THR A 8 -22.24 -29.01 -3.38
C THR A 8 -22.13 -27.53 -3.72
N LEU A 9 -23.25 -26.81 -3.83
CA LEU A 9 -23.26 -25.38 -4.09
C LEU A 9 -22.61 -24.59 -2.92
N LEU A 10 -22.94 -24.94 -1.68
CA LEU A 10 -22.36 -24.29 -0.49
C LEU A 10 -20.84 -24.53 -0.39
N LEU A 11 -20.37 -25.73 -0.73
CA LEU A 11 -18.93 -26.04 -0.75
C LEU A 11 -18.19 -25.26 -1.85
N LEU A 12 -18.78 -25.14 -3.04
CA LEU A 12 -18.22 -24.34 -4.14
C LEU A 12 -18.15 -22.85 -3.79
N VAL A 13 -19.21 -22.31 -3.18
CA VAL A 13 -19.24 -20.91 -2.73
C VAL A 13 -18.21 -20.68 -1.63
N SER A 14 -18.10 -21.57 -0.64
CA SER A 14 -17.09 -21.49 0.42
C SER A 14 -15.67 -21.52 -0.13
N PHE A 15 -15.39 -22.44 -1.07
CA PHE A 15 -14.10 -22.52 -1.75
C PHE A 15 -13.78 -21.26 -2.56
N LEU A 16 -14.77 -20.71 -3.28
CA LEU A 16 -14.62 -19.45 -4.02
C LEU A 16 -14.35 -18.27 -3.07
N VAL A 17 -15.04 -18.19 -1.93
CA VAL A 17 -14.79 -17.17 -0.89
C VAL A 17 -13.38 -17.31 -0.29
N LEU A 18 -12.88 -18.54 -0.11
CA LEU A 18 -11.50 -18.79 0.34
C LEU A 18 -10.46 -18.33 -0.70
N LEU A 19 -10.73 -18.51 -1.99
CA LEU A 19 -9.88 -18.01 -3.09
C LEU A 19 -9.94 -16.48 -3.22
N LEU A 20 -11.06 -15.86 -2.87
CA LEU A 20 -11.26 -14.40 -2.89
C LEU A 20 -10.66 -13.67 -1.70
N LYS A 21 -9.99 -14.35 -0.75
CA LYS A 21 -9.17 -13.68 0.27
C LYS A 21 -7.95 -13.03 -0.39
N GLY A 22 -8.18 -11.85 -0.98
CA GLY A 22 -7.20 -11.05 -1.69
C GLY A 22 -6.07 -10.55 -0.79
N ALA A 23 -5.01 -10.07 -1.43
CA ALA A 23 -3.93 -9.35 -0.75
C ALA A 23 -4.51 -8.17 0.04
N GLN A 24 -4.03 -7.97 1.27
CA GLN A 24 -4.41 -6.82 2.08
C GLN A 24 -4.01 -5.54 1.34
N SER A 25 -5.02 -4.73 1.03
CA SER A 25 -4.86 -3.45 0.35
C SER A 25 -4.70 -2.35 1.40
N ILE A 26 -3.57 -1.66 1.37
CA ILE A 26 -3.19 -0.67 2.39
C ILE A 26 -3.44 0.73 1.81
N PRO A 27 -4.36 1.50 2.40
CA PRO A 27 -4.74 2.81 1.87
C PRO A 27 -3.62 3.84 2.05
N ILE A 28 -3.61 4.83 1.15
CA ILE A 28 -2.74 5.99 1.26
C ILE A 28 -3.23 6.93 2.36
N THR A 29 -2.29 7.51 3.11
CA THR A 29 -2.54 8.62 4.04
C THR A 29 -1.82 9.85 3.52
N LEU A 30 -2.58 10.88 3.18
CA LEU A 30 -2.05 12.20 2.84
C LEU A 30 -1.80 12.99 4.12
N VAL A 31 -0.71 13.75 4.17
CA VAL A 31 -0.34 14.56 5.34
C VAL A 31 -0.66 16.04 5.08
N GLN A 32 -1.95 16.40 5.11
CA GLN A 32 -2.39 17.76 4.74
C GLN A 32 -1.74 18.86 5.60
N SER A 33 -1.54 18.58 6.89
CA SER A 33 -0.92 19.53 7.82
C SER A 33 0.55 19.84 7.48
N ALA A 34 1.22 19.02 6.66
CA ALA A 34 2.60 19.24 6.24
C ALA A 34 2.74 20.42 5.26
N VAL A 35 1.68 20.72 4.49
CA VAL A 35 1.67 21.82 3.52
C VAL A 35 1.90 23.16 4.21
N ALA A 36 1.25 23.39 5.36
CA ALA A 36 1.43 24.59 6.16
C ALA A 36 2.86 24.75 6.71
N LYS A 37 3.66 23.66 6.73
CA LYS A 37 5.07 23.64 7.13
C LYS A 37 6.02 23.71 5.93
N GLY A 38 5.52 23.84 4.71
CA GLY A 38 6.30 23.88 3.47
C GLY A 38 6.77 22.52 2.95
N ALA A 39 6.37 21.42 3.59
CA ALA A 39 6.69 20.07 3.11
C ALA A 39 5.65 19.62 2.07
N VAL A 40 6.09 19.50 0.81
CA VAL A 40 5.23 19.22 -0.36
C VAL A 40 5.94 18.34 -1.39
N CYS A 41 5.16 17.70 -2.26
CA CYS A 41 5.65 17.08 -3.50
C CYS A 41 6.08 18.15 -4.53
N LEU A 42 6.66 17.72 -5.65
CA LEU A 42 7.12 18.63 -6.72
C LEU A 42 6.03 19.51 -7.31
N ASP A 43 4.77 19.09 -7.26
CA ASP A 43 3.61 19.87 -7.73
C ASP A 43 2.93 20.72 -6.63
N GLY A 44 3.45 20.71 -5.41
CA GLY A 44 2.88 21.41 -4.26
C GLY A 44 1.79 20.63 -3.49
N SER A 45 1.44 19.41 -3.91
CA SER A 45 0.52 18.55 -3.16
C SER A 45 1.14 18.03 -1.84
N PRO A 46 0.34 17.66 -0.83
CA PRO A 46 0.87 17.12 0.43
C PRO A 46 1.65 15.82 0.21
N PRO A 47 2.68 15.52 1.02
CA PRO A 47 3.32 14.22 1.04
C PRO A 47 2.36 13.14 1.55
N ALA A 48 2.71 11.88 1.31
CA ALA A 48 1.86 10.74 1.60
C ALA A 48 2.65 9.51 2.05
N TYR A 49 1.99 8.60 2.76
CA TYR A 49 2.53 7.29 3.13
C TYR A 49 1.45 6.21 3.15
N HIS A 50 1.84 4.95 3.01
CA HIS A 50 1.02 3.78 3.31
C HIS A 50 1.45 3.23 4.67
N PHE A 51 0.51 2.81 5.50
CA PHE A 51 0.79 2.30 6.85
C PHE A 51 -0.01 1.03 7.13
N ASP A 52 0.69 -0.02 7.51
CA ASP A 52 0.10 -1.25 8.03
C ASP A 52 0.62 -1.49 9.45
N LYS A 53 -0.29 -1.89 10.34
CA LYS A 53 0.04 -2.03 11.76
C LYS A 53 0.79 -3.34 11.98
N GLY A 54 1.87 -3.29 12.77
CA GLY A 54 2.56 -4.49 13.23
C GLY A 54 1.64 -5.44 14.01
N PHE A 55 2.13 -6.64 14.29
CA PHE A 55 1.42 -7.68 15.06
C PHE A 55 2.42 -8.47 15.91
N GLY A 56 1.92 -9.26 16.87
CA GLY A 56 2.78 -10.11 17.71
C GLY A 56 3.80 -9.31 18.52
N ALA A 57 5.05 -9.78 18.58
CA ALA A 57 6.13 -9.09 19.28
C ALA A 57 6.63 -7.87 18.49
N GLY A 58 6.40 -7.83 17.18
CA GLY A 58 6.72 -6.71 16.29
C GLY A 58 5.81 -5.48 16.40
N ILE A 59 4.80 -5.46 17.27
CA ILE A 59 3.81 -4.36 17.38
C ILE A 59 4.43 -2.97 17.64
N ASN A 60 5.58 -2.94 18.31
CA ASN A 60 6.31 -1.71 18.67
C ASN A 60 7.54 -1.45 17.78
N ASN A 61 7.80 -2.32 16.80
CA ASN A 61 8.89 -2.16 15.87
C ASN A 61 8.41 -1.37 14.65
N TRP A 62 9.23 -0.43 14.20
CA TRP A 62 8.92 0.40 13.03
C TRP A 62 9.83 0.05 11.87
N LEU A 63 9.23 -0.17 10.70
CA LEU A 63 9.94 -0.25 9.43
C LEU A 63 9.51 0.94 8.57
N VAL A 64 10.45 1.82 8.24
CA VAL A 64 10.23 2.96 7.34
C VAL A 64 10.91 2.67 6.02
N HIS A 65 10.12 2.51 4.96
CA HIS A 65 10.61 2.29 3.61
C HIS A 65 10.43 3.57 2.78
N ILE A 66 11.53 4.04 2.18
CA ILE A 66 11.51 5.20 1.28
C ILE A 66 11.55 4.67 -0.15
N GLU A 67 10.46 4.90 -0.88
CA GLU A 67 10.32 4.44 -2.25
C GLU A 67 11.32 5.14 -3.18
N GLY A 68 11.96 4.35 -4.06
CA GLY A 68 12.89 4.86 -5.07
C GLY A 68 12.19 5.40 -6.32
N GLY A 69 12.93 5.43 -7.44
CA GLY A 69 12.38 5.81 -8.75
C GLY A 69 13.14 6.92 -9.47
N ALA A 70 14.46 7.00 -9.29
CA ALA A 70 15.35 8.03 -9.86
C ALA A 70 14.98 9.47 -9.44
N TRP A 71 15.65 10.46 -10.04
CA TRP A 71 15.49 11.89 -9.75
C TRP A 71 15.31 12.69 -11.05
N CYS A 72 14.87 13.95 -10.92
CA CYS A 72 14.99 14.95 -11.99
C CYS A 72 16.20 15.83 -11.70
N LYS A 73 16.86 16.35 -12.75
CA LYS A 73 18.17 17.01 -12.63
C LYS A 73 18.16 18.51 -12.96
N ASP A 74 17.11 18.99 -13.61
CA ASP A 74 16.97 20.38 -14.05
C ASP A 74 15.49 20.80 -14.06
N ALA A 75 15.23 22.10 -14.18
CA ALA A 75 13.89 22.66 -14.08
C ALA A 75 12.93 22.05 -15.13
N ALA A 76 13.39 21.79 -16.35
CA ALA A 76 12.58 21.20 -17.41
C ALA A 76 12.19 19.75 -17.10
N THR A 77 13.14 18.93 -16.66
CA THR A 77 12.88 17.53 -16.28
C THR A 77 12.01 17.44 -15.02
N CYS A 78 12.18 18.34 -14.05
CA CYS A 78 11.34 18.39 -12.86
C CYS A 78 9.92 18.89 -13.16
N LEU A 79 9.77 19.85 -14.07
CA LEU A 79 8.47 20.35 -14.52
C LEU A 79 7.66 19.24 -15.21
N SER A 80 8.32 18.39 -16.00
CA SER A 80 7.68 17.20 -16.57
C SER A 80 7.32 16.20 -15.45
N ARG A 81 8.28 15.88 -14.58
CA ARG A 81 8.13 14.87 -13.53
C ARG A 81 7.06 15.18 -12.49
N LYS A 82 6.80 16.46 -12.18
CA LYS A 82 5.75 16.86 -11.22
C LYS A 82 4.36 16.33 -11.63
N ASN A 83 4.16 16.05 -12.92
CA ASN A 83 2.92 15.51 -13.46
C ASN A 83 2.83 13.97 -13.43
N THR A 84 3.65 13.29 -12.64
CA THR A 84 3.66 11.82 -12.49
C THR A 84 3.35 11.39 -11.06
N GLU A 85 3.15 10.08 -10.84
CA GLU A 85 3.00 9.49 -9.50
C GLU A 85 4.21 9.75 -8.57
N ARG A 86 5.39 10.01 -9.14
CA ARG A 86 6.61 10.38 -8.40
C ARG A 86 6.74 11.87 -8.08
N GLY A 87 5.86 12.70 -8.65
CA GLY A 87 5.91 14.14 -8.53
C GLY A 87 4.68 14.77 -7.85
N SER A 88 3.60 14.01 -7.71
CA SER A 88 2.33 14.48 -7.18
C SER A 88 1.59 13.37 -6.43
N SER A 89 1.18 13.65 -5.19
CA SER A 89 0.34 12.71 -4.43
C SER A 89 -1.07 12.57 -4.98
N LYS A 90 -1.52 13.50 -5.84
CA LYS A 90 -2.78 13.40 -6.59
C LYS A 90 -2.75 12.29 -7.65
N LYS A 91 -1.56 11.78 -7.97
CA LYS A 91 -1.31 10.76 -9.00
C LYS A 91 -0.70 9.49 -8.44
N MET A 92 -0.49 9.41 -7.12
CA MET A 92 -0.02 8.19 -6.46
C MET A 92 -1.14 7.15 -6.42
N LYS A 93 -0.76 5.87 -6.34
CA LYS A 93 -1.72 4.81 -6.06
C LYS A 93 -2.36 5.05 -4.70
N THR A 94 -3.68 4.98 -4.66
CA THR A 94 -4.46 5.16 -3.42
C THR A 94 -4.42 3.94 -2.52
N ASP A 95 -3.99 2.82 -3.08
CA ASP A 95 -3.95 1.50 -2.46
C ASP A 95 -2.69 0.74 -2.88
N MET A 96 -2.10 0.03 -1.93
CA MET A 96 -0.86 -0.72 -2.15
C MET A 96 -0.90 -2.06 -1.42
N GLY A 97 -0.46 -3.12 -2.10
CA GLY A 97 -0.21 -4.43 -1.47
C GLY A 97 1.23 -4.51 -1.01
N PHE A 98 1.45 -4.73 0.30
CA PHE A 98 2.81 -4.96 0.82
C PHE A 98 3.26 -6.41 0.61
N SER A 99 4.53 -6.57 0.25
CA SER A 99 5.16 -7.86 -0.02
C SER A 99 6.63 -7.85 0.42
N GLY A 100 7.30 -9.01 0.37
CA GLY A 100 8.68 -9.14 0.85
C GLY A 100 8.81 -8.70 2.31
N ILE A 101 9.82 -7.86 2.60
CA ILE A 101 10.07 -7.32 3.95
C ILE A 101 8.95 -6.41 4.48
N LEU A 102 8.07 -5.88 3.62
CA LEU A 102 6.91 -5.09 4.05
C LEU A 102 5.71 -5.97 4.37
N SER A 103 5.75 -7.27 4.07
CA SER A 103 4.60 -8.15 4.23
C SER A 103 4.22 -8.32 5.70
N GLY A 104 2.92 -8.20 6.00
CA GLY A 104 2.34 -8.60 7.29
C GLY A 104 2.24 -10.12 7.50
N LYS A 105 2.77 -10.95 6.60
CA LYS A 105 2.75 -12.41 6.73
C LYS A 105 4.10 -12.94 7.16
N GLN A 106 4.15 -13.63 8.30
CA GLN A 106 5.38 -14.20 8.85
C GLN A 106 6.14 -15.11 7.88
N LYS A 107 5.43 -15.86 7.05
CA LYS A 107 6.04 -16.72 6.01
C LYS A 107 6.86 -15.92 4.98
N SER A 108 6.44 -14.69 4.69
CA SER A 108 7.08 -13.82 3.70
C SER A 108 8.05 -12.82 4.34
N ASN A 109 7.87 -12.53 5.64
CA ASN A 109 8.69 -11.60 6.42
C ASN A 109 9.02 -12.20 7.81
N PRO A 110 9.93 -13.18 7.88
CA PRO A 110 10.14 -13.98 9.10
C PRO A 110 10.88 -13.24 10.24
N GLY A 111 11.55 -12.13 9.94
CA GLY A 111 12.45 -11.45 10.88
C GLY A 111 11.86 -10.25 11.63
N MET A 112 10.60 -9.88 11.38
CA MET A 112 9.98 -8.65 11.92
C MET A 112 8.71 -8.89 12.76
N THR A 113 8.51 -10.11 13.25
CA THR A 113 7.40 -10.48 14.16
C THR A 113 7.82 -10.72 15.58
#